data_AF-A0A6P8ZWH0-F1
#
_entry.id   AF-A0A6P8ZWH0-F1
#
_cell.length_a   1.000
_cell.length_b   1.000
_cell.length_c   1.000
_cell.angle_alpha   90.00
_cell.angle_beta   90.00
_cell.angle_gamma   90.00
#
_symmetry.space_group_name_H-M   'P 1'
#
loop_
_entity.id
_entity.type
_entity.pdbx_description
1 polymer ?
#
loop_
_entity_poly.entity_id
_entity_poly.type
_entity_poly.pdbx_seq_one_letter_code
_entity_poly.pdbx_strand_id
1 'polypeptide(L)'
;MLKTLKLVVIWVLVASAHQRGNNHKMDCTKRERLHAVRDGILQARDWHANERASRPSVAEWYAGRSVFITGGSGFLGRVLIELLLRSCPDIGPIYLLMRSKKGVDPKDRLGVLLDVPLFDRLRAEQPAALSKVRTVPGDIEAPSLGLSDADRQLLCAEVSVVFHVAASVRFDDPLQKALRTNLQSTKDIVQLARDMPRLKVLVHVSTAYSYTNQNPIEEHVYSNTLDWRRALQLAELPAKDQKAIDFLGPKLRGPQPNTYTFTKGLAEHLVQEASRDLPIIIVRPSIVVTSHSDPLPGWIDNLNGAAGIVVANLKGVMRYVNVNLDMALDSVPVDVATKLIVLASWSKGLGLQLSDEQVDVVNATVGTDFGLNFSEAAHLQHKHGVDYKVPYPGSLRPPSLRYEPCPVLYALLHFYHHLVFAFVVDLLARALGQKPRALGLYRKLAIGMQSIAPFMREFTFIMKNQRTLQEMIHPSDLKTLDFLEIYNGRDSEEQMVATMVNQMRGVLLYTLKEEFNVEKNSARLRRLGWVLRAYHSVMALLFFGIVAVLYKVISYSGDAARWT
;
A
#
# COMPACT_ATOMS: atom_id res chain seq x y z
N MET A 1 8.33 40.04 25.77
CA MET A 1 8.36 39.76 24.30
C MET A 1 9.73 39.38 23.78
N LEU A 2 10.77 40.24 23.81
CA LEU A 2 12.11 39.91 23.28
C LEU A 2 12.82 38.75 24.00
N LYS A 3 12.66 38.63 25.33
CA LYS A 3 13.12 37.45 26.10
C LYS A 3 12.40 36.18 25.67
N THR A 4 11.10 36.27 25.39
CA THR A 4 10.24 35.18 24.94
C THR A 4 10.58 34.73 23.51
N LEU A 5 10.88 35.66 22.61
CA LEU A 5 11.29 35.35 21.23
C LEU A 5 12.69 34.73 21.15
N LYS A 6 13.64 35.23 21.97
CA LYS A 6 14.97 34.60 22.15
C LYS A 6 14.85 33.20 22.72
N LEU A 7 13.97 33.00 23.71
CA LEU A 7 13.68 31.67 24.25
C LEU A 7 13.11 30.75 23.18
N VAL A 8 12.16 31.18 22.35
CA VAL A 8 11.61 30.34 21.26
C VAL A 8 12.67 30.01 20.20
N VAL A 9 13.51 30.96 19.80
CA VAL A 9 14.59 30.69 18.81
C VAL A 9 15.66 29.76 19.39
N ILE A 10 16.06 29.96 20.65
CA ILE A 10 16.98 29.07 21.36
C ILE A 10 16.34 27.69 21.54
N TRP A 11 15.05 27.61 21.86
CA TRP A 11 14.32 26.35 22.01
C TRP A 11 14.16 25.61 20.68
N VAL A 12 13.92 26.31 19.57
CA VAL A 12 13.89 25.74 18.21
C VAL A 12 15.28 25.24 17.79
N LEU A 13 16.34 25.97 18.11
CA LEU A 13 17.72 25.55 17.85
C LEU A 13 18.17 24.39 18.74
N VAL A 14 17.76 24.38 20.02
CA VAL A 14 18.04 23.31 20.99
C VAL A 14 17.21 22.07 20.68
N ALA A 15 15.93 22.20 20.29
CA ALA A 15 15.11 21.08 19.82
C ALA A 15 15.66 20.48 18.51
N SER A 16 16.17 21.32 17.59
CA SER A 16 16.88 20.87 16.39
C SER A 16 18.24 20.20 16.69
N ALA A 17 18.84 20.47 17.85
CA ALA A 17 20.09 19.85 18.31
C ALA A 17 19.84 18.57 19.13
N HIS A 18 18.75 18.52 19.91
CA HIS A 18 18.35 17.37 20.71
C HIS A 18 17.96 16.16 19.85
N GLN A 19 17.51 16.39 18.60
CA GLN A 19 17.32 15.32 17.61
C GLN A 19 18.62 14.65 17.12
N ARG A 20 19.82 15.17 17.45
CA ARG A 20 21.11 14.56 17.04
C ARG A 20 21.67 13.56 18.06
N GLY A 21 21.02 13.39 19.21
CA GLY A 21 21.56 12.63 20.34
C GLY A 21 20.56 11.64 20.93
N ASN A 22 20.14 10.63 20.17
CA ASN A 22 19.73 9.37 20.76
C ASN A 22 20.56 8.25 20.13
N ASN A 23 21.33 7.55 20.97
CA ASN A 23 22.02 6.32 20.61
C ASN A 23 20.97 5.25 20.23
N HIS A 24 20.56 5.23 18.97
CA HIS A 24 19.69 4.20 18.43
C HIS A 24 20.54 2.99 18.09
N LYS A 25 20.65 2.04 19.02
CA LYS A 25 21.09 0.69 18.71
C LYS A 25 19.95 -0.05 18.00
N MET A 26 20.29 -0.94 17.08
CA MET A 26 19.34 -1.88 16.50
C MET A 26 18.58 -2.60 17.63
N ASP A 27 17.25 -2.67 17.54
CA ASP A 27 16.43 -3.34 18.55
C ASP A 27 16.64 -4.86 18.47
N CYS A 28 17.60 -5.37 19.24
CA CYS A 28 17.92 -6.79 19.32
C CYS A 28 16.68 -7.63 19.66
N THR A 29 15.73 -7.09 20.45
CA THR A 29 14.53 -7.84 20.86
C THR A 29 13.58 -8.09 19.69
N LYS A 30 13.47 -7.15 18.74
CA LYS A 30 12.66 -7.36 17.52
C LYS A 30 13.32 -8.38 16.61
N ARG A 31 14.65 -8.30 16.45
CA ARG A 31 15.44 -9.26 15.67
C ARG A 31 15.27 -10.69 16.22
N GLU A 32 15.47 -10.87 17.52
CA GLU A 32 15.32 -12.16 18.20
C GLU A 32 13.89 -12.71 18.05
N ARG A 33 12.86 -11.86 18.15
CA ARG A 33 11.47 -12.26 17.92
C ARG A 33 11.21 -12.71 16.48
N LEU A 34 11.76 -12.01 15.47
CA LEU A 34 11.65 -12.42 14.07
C LEU A 34 12.32 -13.78 13.82
N HIS A 35 13.52 -13.98 14.38
CA HIS A 35 14.22 -15.26 14.30
C HIS A 35 13.46 -16.38 15.00
N ALA A 36 12.89 -16.13 16.18
CA ALA A 36 12.06 -17.11 16.88
C ALA A 36 10.83 -17.52 16.06
N VAL A 37 10.20 -16.58 15.34
CA VAL A 37 9.10 -16.91 14.42
C VAL A 37 9.58 -17.78 13.26
N ARG A 38 10.69 -17.39 12.60
CA ARG A 38 11.30 -18.16 11.51
C ARG A 38 11.66 -19.57 11.95
N ASP A 39 12.36 -19.70 13.06
CA ASP A 39 12.87 -20.97 13.56
C ASP A 39 11.73 -21.88 14.03
N GLY A 40 10.66 -21.30 14.61
CA GLY A 40 9.42 -22.03 14.91
C GLY A 40 8.75 -22.59 13.64
N ILE A 41 8.69 -21.82 12.55
CA ILE A 41 8.15 -22.31 11.27
C ILE A 41 9.03 -23.43 10.70
N LEU A 42 10.36 -23.30 10.76
CA LEU A 42 11.29 -24.35 10.30
C LEU A 42 11.14 -25.63 11.12
N GLN A 43 11.03 -25.51 12.45
CA GLN A 43 10.81 -26.66 13.32
C GLN A 43 9.48 -27.35 13.04
N ALA A 44 8.39 -26.59 12.85
CA ALA A 44 7.09 -27.15 12.49
C ALA A 44 7.13 -27.82 11.11
N ARG A 45 7.84 -27.23 10.14
CA ARG A 45 8.09 -27.82 8.83
C ARG A 45 8.77 -29.19 8.92
N ASP A 46 9.76 -29.33 9.78
CA ASP A 46 10.47 -30.60 10.01
C ASP A 46 9.57 -31.62 10.71
N TRP A 47 8.80 -31.18 11.71
CA TRP A 47 7.82 -32.02 12.41
C TRP A 47 6.76 -32.59 11.46
N HIS A 48 6.26 -31.76 10.54
CA HIS A 48 5.24 -32.12 9.56
C HIS A 48 5.82 -32.61 8.22
N ALA A 49 7.10 -32.98 8.14
CA ALA A 49 7.77 -33.28 6.87
C ALA A 49 7.03 -34.33 6.00
N ASN A 50 6.65 -35.46 6.60
CA ASN A 50 5.92 -36.53 5.89
C ASN A 50 4.52 -36.08 5.45
N GLU A 51 3.84 -35.31 6.30
CA GLU A 51 2.48 -34.82 6.05
C GLU A 51 2.45 -33.74 4.95
N ARG A 52 3.52 -32.95 4.85
CA ARG A 52 3.72 -31.97 3.79
C ARG A 52 3.99 -32.67 2.47
N ALA A 53 4.88 -33.68 2.47
CA ALA A 53 5.26 -34.42 1.28
C ALA A 53 4.17 -35.38 0.75
N SER A 54 3.18 -35.76 1.58
CA SER A 54 2.07 -36.64 1.16
C SER A 54 0.95 -35.90 0.42
N ARG A 55 0.91 -34.56 0.49
CA ARG A 55 -0.06 -33.73 -0.21
C ARG A 55 0.47 -33.36 -1.59
N PRO A 56 -0.42 -33.12 -2.58
CA PRO A 56 0.00 -32.52 -3.84
C PRO A 56 0.65 -31.17 -3.60
N SER A 57 1.78 -30.92 -4.26
CA SER A 57 2.38 -29.59 -4.36
C SER A 57 1.41 -28.58 -4.98
N VAL A 58 1.69 -27.28 -4.84
CA VAL A 58 0.93 -26.21 -5.48
C VAL A 58 0.92 -26.41 -6.99
N ALA A 59 2.07 -26.73 -7.60
CA ALA A 59 2.16 -26.98 -9.04
C ALA A 59 1.26 -28.15 -9.49
N GLU A 60 1.32 -29.29 -8.80
CA GLU A 60 0.50 -30.47 -9.10
C GLU A 60 -1.00 -30.21 -8.86
N TRP A 61 -1.33 -29.46 -7.80
CA TRP A 61 -2.72 -29.09 -7.53
C TRP A 61 -3.25 -28.14 -8.60
N TYR A 62 -2.45 -27.23 -9.15
CA TYR A 62 -2.89 -26.34 -10.23
C TYR A 62 -2.90 -26.99 -11.63
N ALA A 63 -2.27 -28.16 -11.79
CA ALA A 63 -2.19 -28.84 -13.08
C ALA A 63 -3.59 -29.06 -13.70
N GLY A 64 -3.76 -28.60 -14.94
CA GLY A 64 -5.00 -28.68 -15.71
C GLY A 64 -6.15 -27.81 -15.23
N ARG A 65 -6.00 -27.05 -14.12
CA ARG A 65 -7.08 -26.22 -13.56
C ARG A 65 -7.13 -24.86 -14.24
N SER A 66 -8.32 -24.46 -14.69
CA SER A 66 -8.57 -23.12 -15.19
C SER A 66 -8.85 -22.15 -14.03
N VAL A 67 -8.31 -20.93 -14.16
CA VAL A 67 -8.37 -19.87 -13.15
C VAL A 67 -9.15 -18.68 -13.71
N PHE A 68 -10.02 -18.08 -12.91
CA PHE A 68 -10.64 -16.79 -13.21
C PHE A 68 -10.15 -15.71 -12.24
N ILE A 69 -9.65 -14.60 -12.77
CA ILE A 69 -9.11 -13.50 -11.97
C ILE A 69 -9.84 -12.20 -12.32
N THR A 70 -10.46 -11.60 -11.31
CA THR A 70 -10.85 -10.18 -11.39
C THR A 70 -9.75 -9.31 -10.84
N GLY A 71 -9.55 -8.12 -11.43
CA GLY A 71 -8.48 -7.22 -10.99
C GLY A 71 -7.09 -7.67 -11.45
N GLY A 72 -7.00 -8.60 -12.41
CA GLY A 72 -5.74 -9.10 -12.97
C GLY A 72 -4.87 -8.02 -13.62
N SER A 73 -5.47 -6.92 -14.11
CA SER A 73 -4.72 -5.76 -14.63
C SER A 73 -4.15 -4.83 -13.55
N GLY A 74 -4.47 -5.05 -12.28
CA GLY A 74 -3.97 -4.27 -11.16
C GLY A 74 -2.53 -4.68 -10.76
N PHE A 75 -1.99 -3.98 -9.77
CA PHE A 75 -0.64 -4.24 -9.24
C PHE A 75 -0.51 -5.68 -8.70
N LEU A 76 -1.31 -6.02 -7.69
CA LEU A 76 -1.31 -7.35 -7.07
C LEU A 76 -1.72 -8.45 -8.08
N GLY A 77 -2.71 -8.17 -8.93
CA GLY A 77 -3.19 -9.12 -9.94
C GLY A 77 -2.13 -9.53 -10.96
N ARG A 78 -1.27 -8.59 -11.40
CA ARG A 78 -0.17 -8.90 -12.32
C ARG A 78 0.90 -9.80 -11.70
N VAL A 79 1.26 -9.54 -10.44
CA VAL A 79 2.21 -10.39 -9.70
C VAL A 79 1.61 -11.78 -9.46
N LEU A 80 0.30 -11.87 -9.20
CA LEU A 80 -0.43 -13.14 -9.09
C LEU A 80 -0.38 -13.95 -10.39
N ILE A 81 -0.63 -13.31 -11.54
CA ILE A 81 -0.54 -13.98 -12.85
C ILE A 81 0.89 -14.48 -13.11
N GLU A 82 1.90 -13.64 -12.85
CA GLU A 82 3.30 -14.03 -13.03
C GLU A 82 3.66 -15.24 -12.16
N LEU A 83 3.32 -15.20 -10.87
CA LEU A 83 3.66 -16.26 -9.93
C LEU A 83 2.95 -17.58 -10.29
N LEU A 84 1.65 -17.53 -10.62
CA LEU A 84 0.90 -18.72 -11.03
C LEU A 84 1.51 -19.35 -12.28
N LEU A 85 1.84 -18.55 -13.30
CA LEU A 85 2.42 -19.06 -14.54
C LEU A 85 3.82 -19.64 -14.33
N ARG A 86 4.66 -18.99 -13.52
CA ARG A 86 6.04 -19.44 -13.28
C ARG A 86 6.12 -20.66 -12.38
N SER A 87 5.30 -20.70 -11.32
CA SER A 87 5.30 -21.80 -10.34
C SER A 87 4.46 -23.00 -10.76
N CYS A 88 3.48 -22.83 -11.65
CA CYS A 88 2.57 -23.91 -12.07
C CYS A 88 2.63 -24.08 -13.61
N PRO A 89 3.67 -24.74 -14.15
CA PRO A 89 3.88 -24.84 -15.60
C PRO A 89 2.78 -25.62 -16.33
N ASP A 90 2.01 -26.46 -15.63
CA ASP A 90 0.88 -27.23 -16.18
C ASP A 90 -0.48 -26.62 -15.86
N ILE A 91 -0.53 -25.38 -15.33
CA ILE A 91 -1.80 -24.67 -15.10
C ILE A 91 -2.61 -24.54 -16.39
N GLY A 92 -3.94 -24.62 -16.28
CA GLY A 92 -4.84 -24.39 -17.39
C GLY A 92 -4.93 -22.91 -17.79
N PRO A 93 -5.92 -22.55 -18.63
CA PRO A 93 -6.18 -21.16 -18.98
C PRO A 93 -6.43 -20.25 -17.76
N ILE A 94 -5.84 -19.06 -17.78
CA ILE A 94 -6.11 -17.98 -16.82
C ILE A 94 -7.01 -16.95 -17.50
N TYR A 95 -8.29 -16.95 -17.15
CA TYR A 95 -9.30 -16.01 -17.62
C TYR A 95 -9.25 -14.70 -16.80
N LEU A 96 -8.99 -13.58 -17.48
CA LEU A 96 -8.93 -12.26 -16.86
C LEU A 96 -10.16 -11.44 -17.22
N LEU A 97 -10.95 -11.07 -16.22
CA LEU A 97 -12.01 -10.09 -16.42
C LEU A 97 -11.40 -8.73 -16.74
N MET A 98 -11.67 -8.21 -17.92
CA MET A 98 -11.07 -6.95 -18.37
C MET A 98 -12.05 -6.09 -19.16
N ARG A 99 -12.29 -4.89 -18.64
CA ARG A 99 -13.14 -3.89 -19.30
C ARG A 99 -12.50 -3.30 -20.55
N SER A 100 -13.29 -2.91 -21.52
CA SER A 100 -12.83 -1.99 -22.57
C SER A 100 -12.47 -0.64 -21.94
N LYS A 101 -11.41 0.01 -22.42
CA LYS A 101 -11.00 1.32 -21.88
C LYS A 101 -10.55 2.24 -23.00
N LYS A 102 -11.16 3.43 -23.08
CA LYS A 102 -10.86 4.45 -24.12
C LYS A 102 -10.98 3.90 -25.55
N GLY A 103 -11.94 3.03 -25.80
CA GLY A 103 -12.15 2.41 -27.12
C GLY A 103 -11.13 1.32 -27.50
N VAL A 104 -10.21 0.94 -26.61
CA VAL A 104 -9.28 -0.17 -26.84
C VAL A 104 -9.92 -1.49 -26.41
N ASP A 105 -9.85 -2.48 -27.31
CA ASP A 105 -10.36 -3.83 -27.09
C ASP A 105 -9.59 -4.54 -25.95
N PRO A 106 -10.26 -5.38 -25.12
CA PRO A 106 -9.59 -6.15 -24.09
C PRO A 106 -8.38 -6.97 -24.59
N LYS A 107 -8.39 -7.52 -25.81
CA LYS A 107 -7.26 -8.30 -26.35
C LYS A 107 -6.01 -7.46 -26.53
N ASP A 108 -6.14 -6.26 -27.08
CA ASP A 108 -5.00 -5.34 -27.24
C ASP A 108 -4.47 -4.87 -25.88
N ARG A 109 -5.37 -4.68 -24.91
CA ARG A 109 -4.98 -4.36 -23.53
C ARG A 109 -4.19 -5.48 -22.86
N LEU A 110 -4.44 -6.75 -23.21
CA LEU A 110 -3.69 -7.89 -22.66
C LEU A 110 -2.23 -7.86 -23.13
N GLY A 111 -1.98 -7.57 -24.40
CA GLY A 111 -0.61 -7.44 -24.93
C GLY A 111 0.19 -6.42 -24.12
N VAL A 112 -0.38 -5.24 -23.89
CA VAL A 112 0.25 -4.18 -23.09
C VAL A 112 0.41 -4.56 -21.61
N LEU A 113 -0.52 -5.34 -21.05
CA LEU A 113 -0.45 -5.81 -19.66
C LEU A 113 0.74 -6.75 -19.46
N LEU A 114 0.97 -7.66 -20.41
CA LEU A 114 2.05 -8.65 -20.38
C LEU A 114 3.38 -8.05 -20.86
N ASP A 115 3.36 -6.94 -21.59
CA ASP A 115 4.55 -6.23 -22.05
C ASP A 115 5.12 -5.25 -21.02
N VAL A 116 5.52 -5.78 -19.86
CA VAL A 116 6.18 -5.02 -18.79
C VAL A 116 7.32 -5.84 -18.17
N PRO A 117 8.32 -5.18 -17.54
CA PRO A 117 9.49 -5.88 -17.00
C PRO A 117 9.19 -7.00 -16.02
N LEU A 118 8.03 -6.95 -15.34
CA LEU A 118 7.56 -8.01 -14.45
C LEU A 118 7.56 -9.40 -15.11
N PHE A 119 7.22 -9.49 -16.40
CA PHE A 119 7.10 -10.76 -17.13
C PHE A 119 8.37 -11.14 -17.91
N ASP A 120 9.45 -10.36 -17.83
CA ASP A 120 10.68 -10.60 -18.63
C ASP A 120 11.31 -11.95 -18.30
N ARG A 121 11.39 -12.29 -17.01
CA ARG A 121 11.89 -13.59 -16.56
C ARG A 121 11.04 -14.74 -17.10
N LEU A 122 9.72 -14.63 -16.97
CA LEU A 122 8.79 -15.63 -17.49
C LEU A 122 8.89 -15.77 -19.02
N ARG A 123 9.07 -14.67 -19.75
CA ARG A 123 9.31 -14.69 -21.20
C ARG A 123 10.60 -15.41 -21.58
N ALA A 124 11.65 -15.25 -20.78
CA ALA A 124 12.94 -15.89 -21.02
C ALA A 124 12.94 -17.39 -20.65
N GLU A 125 12.33 -17.75 -19.51
CA GLU A 125 12.38 -19.11 -18.98
C GLU A 125 11.24 -20.01 -19.51
N GLN A 126 10.03 -19.45 -19.73
CA GLN A 126 8.81 -20.19 -20.07
C GLN A 126 7.92 -19.40 -21.05
N PRO A 127 8.37 -19.13 -22.29
CA PRO A 127 7.66 -18.23 -23.22
C PRO A 127 6.23 -18.69 -23.55
N ALA A 128 5.98 -19.99 -23.57
CA ALA A 128 4.64 -20.54 -23.82
C ALA A 128 3.63 -20.24 -22.71
N ALA A 129 4.08 -19.96 -21.48
CA ALA A 129 3.20 -19.75 -20.32
C ALA A 129 2.26 -18.55 -20.51
N LEU A 130 2.75 -17.47 -21.13
CA LEU A 130 1.94 -16.27 -21.39
C LEU A 130 0.73 -16.53 -22.30
N SER A 131 0.80 -17.52 -23.19
CA SER A 131 -0.32 -17.88 -24.08
C SER A 131 -1.54 -18.45 -23.34
N LYS A 132 -1.36 -18.84 -22.07
CA LYS A 132 -2.44 -19.35 -21.21
C LYS A 132 -3.35 -18.24 -20.69
N VAL A 133 -2.90 -16.98 -20.76
CA VAL A 133 -3.69 -15.84 -20.29
C VAL A 133 -4.71 -15.45 -21.37
N ARG A 134 -5.99 -15.52 -21.02
CA ARG A 134 -7.12 -15.21 -21.90
C ARG A 134 -7.93 -14.07 -21.31
N THR A 135 -8.43 -13.17 -22.14
CA THR A 135 -9.29 -12.07 -21.69
C THR A 135 -10.75 -12.46 -21.79
N VAL A 136 -11.52 -12.08 -20.78
CA VAL A 136 -12.97 -12.10 -20.82
C VAL A 136 -13.47 -10.65 -20.69
N PRO A 137 -14.15 -10.11 -21.71
CA PRO A 137 -14.71 -8.77 -21.64
C PRO A 137 -15.72 -8.65 -20.48
N GLY A 138 -15.58 -7.61 -19.67
CA GLY A 138 -16.54 -7.32 -18.60
C GLY A 138 -16.05 -6.24 -17.63
N ASP A 139 -16.95 -5.75 -16.79
CA ASP A 139 -16.68 -4.74 -15.78
C ASP A 139 -17.36 -5.14 -14.46
N ILE A 140 -16.60 -5.13 -13.37
CA ILE A 140 -17.11 -5.44 -12.03
C ILE A 140 -18.19 -4.46 -11.55
N GLU A 141 -18.26 -3.26 -12.13
CA GLU A 141 -19.28 -2.26 -11.82
C GLU A 141 -20.58 -2.48 -12.61
N ALA A 142 -20.56 -3.34 -13.64
CA ALA A 142 -21.73 -3.67 -14.45
C ALA A 142 -22.51 -4.83 -13.83
N PRO A 143 -23.85 -4.87 -14.00
CA PRO A 143 -24.65 -6.02 -13.57
C PRO A 143 -24.11 -7.33 -14.12
N SER A 144 -24.02 -8.35 -13.26
CA SER A 144 -23.49 -9.67 -13.65
C SER A 144 -22.10 -9.59 -14.28
N LEU A 145 -21.28 -8.65 -13.80
CA LEU A 145 -19.91 -8.37 -14.24
C LEU A 145 -19.81 -7.92 -15.71
N GLY A 146 -20.91 -7.57 -16.36
CA GLY A 146 -20.96 -7.22 -17.78
C GLY A 146 -20.53 -8.36 -18.71
N LEU A 147 -20.65 -9.61 -18.28
CA LEU A 147 -20.32 -10.79 -19.07
C LEU A 147 -21.38 -11.03 -20.15
N SER A 148 -20.94 -11.49 -21.32
CA SER A 148 -21.86 -12.09 -22.29
C SER A 148 -22.33 -13.46 -21.81
N ASP A 149 -23.47 -13.95 -22.32
CA ASP A 149 -23.95 -15.29 -21.98
C ASP A 149 -22.94 -16.38 -22.37
N ALA A 150 -22.25 -16.20 -23.50
CA ALA A 150 -21.21 -17.12 -23.96
C ALA A 150 -20.00 -17.14 -23.02
N ASP A 151 -19.52 -15.96 -22.59
CA ASP A 151 -18.41 -15.87 -21.64
C ASP A 151 -18.78 -16.42 -20.27
N ARG A 152 -20.02 -16.17 -19.81
CA ARG A 152 -20.54 -16.74 -18.57
C ARG A 152 -20.56 -18.26 -18.64
N GLN A 153 -21.08 -18.84 -19.72
CA GLN A 153 -21.10 -20.29 -19.94
C GLN A 153 -19.69 -20.89 -19.97
N LEU A 154 -18.75 -20.23 -20.67
CA LEU A 154 -17.34 -20.62 -20.70
C LEU A 154 -16.73 -20.66 -19.28
N LEU A 155 -16.92 -19.58 -18.51
CA LEU A 155 -16.41 -19.49 -17.14
C LEU A 155 -17.04 -20.57 -16.24
N CYS A 156 -18.36 -20.76 -16.30
CA CYS A 156 -19.05 -21.82 -15.57
C CYS A 156 -18.54 -23.22 -15.93
N ALA A 157 -18.31 -23.50 -17.22
CA ALA A 157 -17.90 -24.82 -17.68
C ALA A 157 -16.44 -25.17 -17.33
N GLU A 158 -15.54 -24.19 -17.36
CA GLU A 158 -14.10 -24.47 -17.28
C GLU A 158 -13.46 -24.12 -15.93
N VAL A 159 -13.92 -23.07 -15.25
CA VAL A 159 -13.20 -22.49 -14.10
C VAL A 159 -13.35 -23.37 -12.86
N SER A 160 -12.21 -23.58 -12.20
CA SER A 160 -12.14 -24.28 -10.91
C SER A 160 -11.56 -23.44 -9.78
N VAL A 161 -10.87 -22.34 -10.10
CA VAL A 161 -10.25 -21.46 -9.11
C VAL A 161 -10.61 -20.03 -9.43
N VAL A 162 -11.17 -19.30 -8.46
CA VAL A 162 -11.52 -17.89 -8.64
C VAL A 162 -10.70 -17.03 -7.68
N PHE A 163 -10.05 -16.00 -8.21
CA PHE A 163 -9.43 -14.94 -7.43
C PHE A 163 -10.20 -13.63 -7.60
N HIS A 164 -10.92 -13.22 -6.56
CA HIS A 164 -11.56 -11.91 -6.52
C HIS A 164 -10.62 -10.87 -5.90
N VAL A 165 -9.78 -10.27 -6.75
CA VAL A 165 -8.79 -9.24 -6.34
C VAL A 165 -9.29 -7.82 -6.62
N ALA A 166 -10.28 -7.66 -7.51
CA ALA A 166 -10.74 -6.35 -7.92
C ALA A 166 -11.41 -5.57 -6.78
N ALA A 167 -11.02 -4.31 -6.63
CA ALA A 167 -11.66 -3.34 -5.74
C ALA A 167 -11.29 -1.91 -6.17
N SER A 168 -12.11 -0.94 -5.79
CA SER A 168 -11.64 0.43 -5.66
C SER A 168 -10.91 0.58 -4.34
N VAL A 169 -9.64 0.97 -4.42
CA VAL A 169 -8.76 1.25 -3.25
C VAL A 169 -8.76 2.74 -2.88
N ARG A 170 -9.70 3.52 -3.40
CA ARG A 170 -9.82 4.95 -3.12
C ARG A 170 -10.57 5.19 -1.83
N PHE A 171 -10.01 6.01 -0.94
CA PHE A 171 -10.62 6.35 0.34
C PHE A 171 -11.71 7.43 0.22
N ASP A 172 -11.76 8.12 -0.92
CA ASP A 172 -12.62 9.27 -1.20
C ASP A 172 -13.69 8.99 -2.26
N ASP A 173 -13.90 7.74 -2.65
CA ASP A 173 -14.97 7.40 -3.57
C ASP A 173 -16.34 7.69 -2.93
N PRO A 174 -17.31 8.22 -3.70
CA PRO A 174 -18.70 8.33 -3.25
C PRO A 174 -19.23 6.99 -2.74
N LEU A 175 -20.05 7.00 -1.68
CA LEU A 175 -20.43 5.78 -0.99
C LEU A 175 -21.17 4.80 -1.91
N GLN A 176 -22.10 5.28 -2.73
CA GLN A 176 -22.83 4.43 -3.70
C GLN A 176 -21.88 3.76 -4.68
N LYS A 177 -20.86 4.50 -5.17
CA LYS A 177 -19.87 3.95 -6.08
C LYS A 177 -19.03 2.88 -5.39
N ALA A 178 -18.52 3.16 -4.19
CA ALA A 178 -17.76 2.18 -3.41
C ALA A 178 -18.56 0.90 -3.14
N LEU A 179 -19.86 1.02 -2.84
CA LEU A 179 -20.75 -0.12 -2.65
C LEU A 179 -20.93 -0.94 -3.93
N ARG A 180 -21.08 -0.30 -5.09
CA ARG A 180 -21.13 -1.03 -6.38
C ARG A 180 -19.82 -1.76 -6.67
N THR A 181 -18.69 -1.05 -6.57
CA THR A 181 -17.38 -1.58 -6.96
C THR A 181 -16.82 -2.64 -6.02
N ASN A 182 -17.13 -2.59 -4.72
CA ASN A 182 -16.53 -3.48 -3.72
C ASN A 182 -17.51 -4.47 -3.09
N LEU A 183 -18.83 -4.19 -3.09
CA LEU A 183 -19.82 -5.07 -2.46
C LEU A 183 -20.72 -5.75 -3.50
N GLN A 184 -21.32 -4.99 -4.42
CA GLN A 184 -22.16 -5.58 -5.49
C GLN A 184 -21.33 -6.50 -6.39
N SER A 185 -20.12 -6.07 -6.79
CA SER A 185 -19.20 -6.93 -7.55
C SER A 185 -18.88 -8.25 -6.84
N THR A 186 -18.72 -8.24 -5.51
CA THR A 186 -18.46 -9.44 -4.73
C THR A 186 -19.69 -10.35 -4.69
N LYS A 187 -20.90 -9.78 -4.58
CA LYS A 187 -22.16 -10.51 -4.74
C LYS A 187 -22.23 -11.21 -6.10
N ASP A 188 -21.92 -10.49 -7.17
CA ASP A 188 -22.00 -11.01 -8.54
C ASP A 188 -20.97 -12.13 -8.77
N ILE A 189 -19.76 -12.00 -8.19
CA ILE A 189 -18.74 -13.07 -8.22
C ILE A 189 -19.20 -14.31 -7.46
N VAL A 190 -19.78 -14.14 -6.27
CA VAL A 190 -20.34 -15.25 -5.49
C VAL A 190 -21.44 -15.95 -6.28
N GLN A 191 -22.32 -15.21 -6.95
CA GLN A 191 -23.37 -15.78 -7.81
C GLN A 191 -22.79 -16.54 -9.01
N LEU A 192 -21.78 -15.98 -9.68
CA LEU A 192 -21.09 -16.67 -10.77
C LEU A 192 -20.40 -17.96 -10.29
N ALA A 193 -19.77 -17.91 -9.11
CA ALA A 193 -19.07 -19.05 -8.51
C ALA A 193 -20.02 -20.19 -8.13
N ARG A 194 -21.27 -19.90 -7.70
CA ARG A 194 -22.31 -20.92 -7.48
C ARG A 194 -22.64 -21.73 -8.73
N ASP A 195 -22.52 -21.10 -9.89
CA ASP A 195 -22.83 -21.73 -11.17
C ASP A 195 -21.62 -22.46 -11.78
N MET A 196 -20.49 -22.55 -11.06
CA MET A 196 -19.28 -23.26 -11.49
C MET A 196 -19.23 -24.67 -10.88
N PRO A 197 -19.69 -25.74 -11.58
CA PRO A 197 -19.68 -27.11 -11.05
C PRO A 197 -18.28 -27.66 -10.72
N ARG A 198 -17.22 -27.07 -11.26
CA ARG A 198 -15.82 -27.48 -11.02
C ARG A 198 -15.11 -26.66 -9.97
N LEU A 199 -15.80 -25.71 -9.32
CA LEU A 199 -15.18 -24.81 -8.34
C LEU A 199 -14.53 -25.60 -7.19
N LYS A 200 -13.25 -25.34 -6.95
CA LYS A 200 -12.44 -25.86 -5.84
C LYS A 200 -12.18 -24.80 -4.79
N VAL A 201 -12.04 -23.54 -5.20
CA VAL A 201 -11.85 -22.42 -4.27
C VAL A 201 -12.24 -21.09 -4.91
N LEU A 202 -12.86 -20.24 -4.10
CA LEU A 202 -12.98 -18.80 -4.34
C LEU A 202 -12.13 -18.08 -3.29
N VAL A 203 -11.14 -17.31 -3.73
CA VAL A 203 -10.35 -16.45 -2.84
C VAL A 203 -10.88 -15.03 -2.92
N HIS A 204 -11.34 -14.50 -1.79
CA HIS A 204 -11.70 -13.09 -1.67
C HIS A 204 -10.53 -12.30 -1.09
N VAL A 205 -9.95 -11.38 -1.87
CA VAL A 205 -8.90 -10.49 -1.37
C VAL A 205 -9.55 -9.27 -0.74
N SER A 206 -9.47 -9.19 0.58
CA SER A 206 -9.92 -8.06 1.39
C SER A 206 -8.74 -7.18 1.80
N THR A 207 -8.71 -6.66 3.03
CA THR A 207 -7.60 -5.88 3.57
C THR A 207 -7.48 -6.08 5.08
N ALA A 208 -6.26 -6.06 5.61
CA ALA A 208 -6.01 -6.15 7.05
C ALA A 208 -6.71 -5.01 7.81
N TYR A 209 -6.98 -3.90 7.14
CA TYR A 209 -7.63 -2.72 7.70
C TYR A 209 -9.16 -2.71 7.61
N SER A 210 -9.82 -3.83 7.26
CA SER A 210 -11.29 -3.89 7.21
C SER A 210 -11.93 -3.60 8.56
N TYR A 211 -11.20 -3.80 9.66
CA TYR A 211 -11.71 -3.66 11.03
C TYR A 211 -10.77 -2.82 11.89
N THR A 212 -10.43 -1.62 11.41
CA THR A 212 -9.50 -0.71 12.12
C THR A 212 -9.92 -0.35 13.55
N ASN A 213 -11.18 -0.56 13.94
CA ASN A 213 -11.66 -0.33 15.29
C ASN A 213 -11.30 -1.45 16.29
N GLN A 214 -10.72 -2.56 15.81
CA GLN A 214 -10.23 -3.66 16.63
C GLN A 214 -8.72 -3.55 16.82
N ASN A 215 -8.23 -3.98 17.98
CA ASN A 215 -6.80 -4.14 18.25
C ASN A 215 -6.62 -5.10 19.45
N PRO A 216 -6.07 -6.32 19.26
CA PRO A 216 -5.56 -6.86 18.00
C PRO A 216 -6.68 -7.12 16.96
N ILE A 217 -6.29 -7.20 15.69
CA ILE A 217 -7.14 -7.62 14.57
C ILE A 217 -6.88 -9.11 14.34
N GLU A 218 -7.91 -9.91 14.59
CA GLU A 218 -7.89 -11.37 14.53
C GLU A 218 -8.32 -11.91 13.17
N GLU A 219 -8.12 -13.21 12.97
CA GLU A 219 -8.41 -13.95 11.73
C GLU A 219 -9.84 -14.51 11.72
N HIS A 220 -10.81 -13.67 12.04
CA HIS A 220 -12.24 -13.94 11.88
C HIS A 220 -12.97 -12.71 11.33
N VAL A 221 -14.20 -12.89 10.86
CA VAL A 221 -15.04 -11.80 10.32
C VAL A 221 -15.82 -11.14 11.45
N TYR A 222 -15.57 -9.85 11.70
CA TYR A 222 -16.25 -9.08 12.76
C TYR A 222 -17.55 -8.48 12.29
N SER A 223 -18.50 -8.23 13.19
CA SER A 223 -19.76 -7.55 12.87
C SER A 223 -19.57 -6.13 12.31
N ASN A 224 -20.51 -5.69 11.47
CA ASN A 224 -20.55 -4.36 10.85
C ASN A 224 -21.76 -3.60 11.36
N THR A 225 -21.69 -2.27 11.32
CA THR A 225 -22.80 -1.39 11.73
C THR A 225 -24.02 -1.52 10.82
N LEU A 226 -23.82 -1.79 9.53
CA LEU A 226 -24.88 -1.91 8.54
C LEU A 226 -24.86 -3.32 7.95
N ASP A 227 -26.04 -3.92 7.80
CA ASP A 227 -26.20 -5.18 7.05
C ASP A 227 -25.89 -4.97 5.56
N TRP A 228 -25.18 -5.91 4.96
CA TRP A 228 -24.70 -5.77 3.58
C TRP A 228 -25.85 -5.71 2.56
N ARG A 229 -27.02 -6.32 2.83
CA ARG A 229 -28.18 -6.26 1.93
C ARG A 229 -28.79 -4.87 1.94
N ARG A 230 -28.90 -4.25 3.11
CA ARG A 230 -29.33 -2.84 3.23
C ARG A 230 -28.33 -1.91 2.57
N ALA A 231 -27.03 -2.20 2.68
CA ALA A 231 -26.00 -1.42 2.00
C ALA A 231 -26.14 -1.51 0.47
N LEU A 232 -26.49 -2.66 -0.09
CA LEU A 232 -26.76 -2.78 -1.53
C LEU A 232 -27.99 -1.97 -1.97
N GLN A 233 -29.05 -1.92 -1.17
CA GLN A 233 -30.21 -1.05 -1.46
C GLN A 233 -29.80 0.43 -1.57
N LEU A 234 -28.83 0.89 -0.76
CA LEU A 234 -28.29 2.26 -0.88
C LEU A 234 -27.55 2.47 -2.20
N ALA A 235 -26.89 1.43 -2.74
CA ALA A 235 -26.18 1.49 -4.01
C ALA A 235 -27.13 1.58 -5.21
N GLU A 236 -28.36 1.08 -5.06
CA GLU A 236 -29.43 1.10 -6.07
C GLU A 236 -30.23 2.41 -6.09
N LEU A 237 -30.11 3.25 -5.05
CA LEU A 237 -30.82 4.53 -5.00
C LEU A 237 -30.45 5.44 -6.18
N PRO A 238 -31.42 6.23 -6.70
CA PRO A 238 -31.20 7.15 -7.81
C PRO A 238 -30.00 8.08 -7.60
N ALA A 239 -29.29 8.41 -8.69
CA ALA A 239 -28.11 9.28 -8.63
C ALA A 239 -28.38 10.68 -8.04
N LYS A 240 -29.63 11.16 -8.12
CA LYS A 240 -30.05 12.42 -7.46
C LYS A 240 -29.88 12.39 -5.94
N ASP A 241 -29.92 11.21 -5.33
CA ASP A 241 -29.83 11.02 -3.87
C ASP A 241 -28.39 10.84 -3.38
N GLN A 242 -27.41 10.74 -4.31
CA GLN A 242 -26.00 10.51 -3.99
C GLN A 242 -25.46 11.52 -2.96
N LYS A 243 -25.80 12.81 -3.11
CA LYS A 243 -25.34 13.85 -2.16
C LYS A 243 -25.87 13.63 -0.75
N ALA A 244 -27.12 13.20 -0.60
CA ALA A 244 -27.72 12.91 0.70
C ALA A 244 -27.08 11.66 1.31
N ILE A 245 -26.82 10.63 0.50
CA ILE A 245 -26.15 9.41 0.94
C ILE A 245 -24.72 9.69 1.38
N ASP A 246 -23.96 10.48 0.62
CA ASP A 246 -22.60 10.87 0.97
C ASP A 246 -22.56 11.71 2.26
N PHE A 247 -23.57 12.59 2.46
CA PHE A 247 -23.75 13.34 3.71
C PHE A 247 -24.01 12.43 4.92
N LEU A 248 -24.84 11.40 4.74
CA LEU A 248 -25.10 10.39 5.78
C LEU A 248 -23.97 9.36 5.93
N GLY A 249 -23.08 9.26 4.94
CA GLY A 249 -22.03 8.27 4.83
C GLY A 249 -21.22 8.07 6.11
N PRO A 250 -20.70 9.13 6.76
CA PRO A 250 -19.97 8.97 8.02
C PRO A 250 -20.76 8.26 9.12
N LYS A 251 -22.09 8.48 9.22
CA LYS A 251 -22.94 7.79 10.20
C LYS A 251 -23.20 6.34 9.79
N LEU A 252 -23.44 6.08 8.51
CA LEU A 252 -23.70 4.75 7.97
C LEU A 252 -22.48 3.81 8.10
N ARG A 253 -21.28 4.37 7.97
CA ARG A 253 -20.02 3.63 8.06
C ARG A 253 -19.59 3.30 9.50
N GLY A 254 -20.25 3.91 10.49
CA GLY A 254 -19.92 3.70 11.91
C GLY A 254 -18.45 4.04 12.20
N PRO A 255 -17.68 3.13 12.85
CA PRO A 255 -16.31 3.41 13.27
C PRO A 255 -15.30 3.36 12.10
N GLN A 256 -15.73 3.02 10.89
CA GLN A 256 -14.82 2.83 9.76
C GLN A 256 -14.27 4.18 9.25
N PRO A 257 -12.95 4.30 9.04
CA PRO A 257 -12.33 5.58 8.71
C PRO A 257 -12.71 6.10 7.32
N ASN A 258 -12.92 5.22 6.34
CA ASN A 258 -13.25 5.61 4.98
C ASN A 258 -14.23 4.62 4.29
N THR A 259 -14.64 4.93 3.06
CA THR A 259 -15.57 4.09 2.28
C THR A 259 -14.93 2.77 1.87
N TYR A 260 -13.61 2.74 1.66
CA TYR A 260 -12.87 1.53 1.31
C TYR A 260 -12.94 0.47 2.42
N THR A 261 -12.49 0.78 3.64
CA THR A 261 -12.48 -0.21 4.75
C THR A 261 -13.88 -0.67 5.10
N PHE A 262 -14.85 0.25 5.07
CA PHE A 262 -16.26 -0.07 5.27
C PHE A 262 -16.80 -1.08 4.25
N THR A 263 -16.60 -0.81 2.97
CA THR A 263 -17.14 -1.70 1.92
C THR A 263 -16.42 -3.05 1.85
N LYS A 264 -15.12 -3.10 2.19
CA LYS A 264 -14.39 -4.36 2.38
C LYS A 264 -14.93 -5.16 3.55
N GLY A 265 -15.17 -4.53 4.70
CA GLY A 265 -15.82 -5.19 5.84
C GLY A 265 -17.20 -5.76 5.49
N LEU A 266 -18.02 -5.02 4.71
CA LEU A 266 -19.32 -5.52 4.24
C LEU A 266 -19.19 -6.68 3.25
N ALA A 267 -18.19 -6.65 2.37
CA ALA A 267 -17.95 -7.74 1.43
C ALA A 267 -17.54 -9.02 2.16
N GLU A 268 -16.76 -8.92 3.24
CA GLU A 268 -16.41 -10.07 4.07
C GLU A 268 -17.62 -10.72 4.75
N HIS A 269 -18.62 -9.93 5.17
CA HIS A 269 -19.90 -10.46 5.69
C HIS A 269 -20.66 -11.28 4.65
N LEU A 270 -20.79 -10.72 3.45
CA LEU A 270 -21.44 -11.40 2.34
C LEU A 270 -20.72 -12.72 2.03
N VAL A 271 -19.39 -12.67 1.98
CA VAL A 271 -18.54 -13.83 1.68
C VAL A 271 -18.60 -14.87 2.79
N GLN A 272 -18.61 -14.46 4.07
CA GLN A 272 -18.81 -15.37 5.19
C GLN A 272 -20.14 -16.11 5.06
N GLU A 273 -21.24 -15.42 4.77
CA GLU A 273 -22.53 -16.10 4.56
C GLU A 273 -22.49 -17.09 3.39
N ALA A 274 -21.82 -16.73 2.29
CA ALA A 274 -21.66 -17.59 1.12
C ALA A 274 -20.69 -18.77 1.34
N SER A 275 -19.84 -18.73 2.36
CA SER A 275 -18.91 -19.84 2.66
C SER A 275 -19.63 -21.10 3.17
N ARG A 276 -20.93 -20.99 3.50
CA ARG A 276 -21.78 -22.12 3.90
C ARG A 276 -21.97 -23.13 2.76
N ASP A 277 -22.00 -22.65 1.52
CA ASP A 277 -22.24 -23.47 0.34
C ASP A 277 -21.10 -23.43 -0.68
N LEU A 278 -20.10 -22.54 -0.51
CA LEU A 278 -18.95 -22.43 -1.40
C LEU A 278 -17.62 -22.59 -0.65
N PRO A 279 -16.58 -23.17 -1.29
CA PRO A 279 -15.24 -23.24 -0.73
C PRO A 279 -14.56 -21.86 -0.80
N ILE A 280 -14.81 -21.00 0.17
CA ILE A 280 -14.27 -19.63 0.21
C ILE A 280 -13.18 -19.48 1.27
N ILE A 281 -12.14 -18.71 0.94
CA ILE A 281 -11.13 -18.22 1.88
C ILE A 281 -10.92 -16.72 1.69
N ILE A 282 -10.78 -15.99 2.79
CA ILE A 282 -10.54 -14.54 2.78
C ILE A 282 -9.05 -14.30 3.04
N VAL A 283 -8.41 -13.49 2.21
CA VAL A 283 -7.02 -13.04 2.44
C VAL A 283 -7.01 -11.53 2.63
N ARG A 284 -6.40 -11.05 3.70
CA ARG A 284 -6.36 -9.65 4.12
C ARG A 284 -4.92 -9.09 4.05
N PRO A 285 -4.46 -8.60 2.88
CA PRO A 285 -3.18 -7.88 2.82
C PRO A 285 -3.21 -6.58 3.61
N SER A 286 -2.10 -6.22 4.25
CA SER A 286 -1.86 -4.86 4.76
C SER A 286 -1.47 -3.89 3.63
N ILE A 287 -0.69 -2.85 3.91
CA ILE A 287 -0.25 -1.89 2.88
C ILE A 287 0.71 -2.62 1.94
N VAL A 288 0.23 -2.98 0.76
CA VAL A 288 1.05 -3.66 -0.25
C VAL A 288 2.10 -2.69 -0.80
N VAL A 289 3.37 -3.02 -0.60
CA VAL A 289 4.52 -2.23 -1.08
C VAL A 289 5.26 -2.98 -2.19
N THR A 290 6.43 -2.48 -2.58
CA THR A 290 7.23 -3.11 -3.64
C THR A 290 7.55 -4.56 -3.29
N SER A 291 7.81 -5.39 -4.30
CA SER A 291 8.32 -6.74 -4.07
C SER A 291 9.63 -6.71 -3.28
N HIS A 292 9.81 -7.71 -2.43
CA HIS A 292 11.05 -7.92 -1.70
C HIS A 292 12.12 -8.47 -2.65
N SER A 293 11.82 -9.59 -3.29
CA SER A 293 12.78 -10.33 -4.13
C SER A 293 12.17 -10.85 -5.42
N ASP A 294 10.94 -11.35 -5.39
CA ASP A 294 10.34 -12.13 -6.47
C ASP A 294 9.19 -11.36 -7.17
N PRO A 295 8.92 -11.58 -8.46
CA PRO A 295 9.86 -12.08 -9.48
C PRO A 295 10.93 -11.05 -9.86
N LEU A 296 10.74 -9.79 -9.49
CA LEU A 296 11.63 -8.67 -9.82
C LEU A 296 11.76 -7.76 -8.60
N PRO A 297 12.94 -7.62 -7.97
CA PRO A 297 13.10 -6.81 -6.75
C PRO A 297 12.69 -5.35 -6.93
N GLY A 298 11.94 -4.82 -5.96
CA GLY A 298 11.49 -3.42 -5.97
C GLY A 298 10.35 -3.14 -6.97
N TRP A 299 9.75 -4.16 -7.59
CA TRP A 299 8.65 -3.98 -8.53
C TRP A 299 7.45 -3.27 -7.89
N ILE A 300 7.03 -2.17 -8.51
CA ILE A 300 5.81 -1.42 -8.20
C ILE A 300 5.43 -0.56 -9.40
N ASP A 301 4.14 -0.49 -9.73
CA ASP A 301 3.65 0.12 -10.97
C ASP A 301 2.58 1.20 -10.74
N ASN A 302 2.41 1.63 -9.50
CA ASN A 302 1.40 2.59 -9.09
C ASN A 302 1.94 3.56 -8.02
N LEU A 303 1.28 4.70 -7.90
CA LEU A 303 1.61 5.76 -6.94
C LEU A 303 0.69 5.76 -5.71
N ASN A 304 -0.04 4.66 -5.47
CA ASN A 304 -0.98 4.61 -4.36
C ASN A 304 -0.23 4.48 -3.03
N GLY A 305 -0.80 5.05 -1.96
CA GLY A 305 -0.28 4.90 -0.60
C GLY A 305 1.19 5.28 -0.45
N ALA A 306 2.01 4.33 0.03
CA ALA A 306 3.41 4.53 0.37
C ALA A 306 4.28 5.01 -0.81
N ALA A 307 4.02 4.53 -2.04
CA ALA A 307 4.79 4.93 -3.22
C ALA A 307 4.67 6.44 -3.50
N GLY A 308 3.48 7.02 -3.34
CA GLY A 308 3.25 8.45 -3.48
C GLY A 308 4.03 9.28 -2.45
N ILE A 309 4.14 8.79 -1.21
CA ILE A 309 4.92 9.43 -0.14
C ILE A 309 6.42 9.38 -0.47
N VAL A 310 6.92 8.23 -0.95
CA VAL A 310 8.31 8.08 -1.40
C VAL A 310 8.64 9.08 -2.51
N VAL A 311 7.79 9.20 -3.54
CA VAL A 311 7.99 10.19 -4.61
C VAL A 311 7.97 11.61 -4.06
N ALA A 312 7.02 11.94 -3.16
CA ALA A 312 6.92 13.26 -2.57
C ALA A 312 8.16 13.62 -1.75
N ASN A 313 8.74 12.67 -1.01
CA ASN A 313 10.03 12.85 -0.33
C ASN A 313 11.16 13.09 -1.33
N LEU A 314 11.37 12.14 -2.26
CA LEU A 314 12.55 12.13 -3.13
C LEU A 314 12.57 13.26 -4.16
N LYS A 315 11.40 13.76 -4.58
CA LYS A 315 11.29 14.99 -5.38
C LYS A 315 11.41 16.28 -4.54
N GLY A 316 11.63 16.17 -3.23
CA GLY A 316 11.82 17.29 -2.30
C GLY A 316 10.54 18.07 -1.99
N VAL A 317 9.38 17.51 -2.29
CA VAL A 317 8.07 18.15 -2.06
C VAL A 317 7.73 18.05 -0.57
N MET A 318 7.72 16.84 -0.02
CA MET A 318 7.46 16.58 1.41
C MET A 318 8.73 16.84 2.25
N ARG A 319 8.55 17.35 3.48
CA ARG A 319 9.66 17.79 4.37
C ARG A 319 9.42 17.44 5.82
N TYR A 320 8.18 17.61 6.26
CA TYR A 320 7.75 17.33 7.60
C TYR A 320 6.47 16.51 7.53
N VAL A 321 6.38 15.51 8.40
CA VAL A 321 5.16 14.74 8.65
C VAL A 321 4.97 14.65 10.15
N ASN A 322 3.74 14.82 10.61
CA ASN A 322 3.37 14.63 12.01
C ASN A 322 3.09 13.15 12.28
N VAL A 323 3.93 12.50 13.08
CA VAL A 323 3.82 11.08 13.44
C VAL A 323 4.39 10.84 14.83
N ASN A 324 3.91 9.79 15.49
CA ASN A 324 4.62 9.18 16.60
C ASN A 324 5.87 8.47 16.06
N LEU A 325 7.04 8.76 16.64
CA LEU A 325 8.33 8.21 16.18
C LEU A 325 8.48 6.71 16.48
N ASP A 326 7.81 6.22 17.51
CA ASP A 326 7.91 4.82 17.97
C ASP A 326 6.99 3.88 17.18
N MET A 327 6.05 4.44 16.42
CA MET A 327 5.10 3.69 15.61
C MET A 327 5.73 3.12 14.34
N ALA A 328 5.36 1.88 14.01
CA ALA A 328 5.58 1.28 12.70
C ALA A 328 4.27 1.15 11.93
N LEU A 329 4.31 1.38 10.61
CA LEU A 329 3.21 1.03 9.72
C LEU A 329 3.43 -0.38 9.19
N ASP A 330 2.44 -1.26 9.35
CA ASP A 330 2.51 -2.59 8.74
C ASP A 330 2.40 -2.46 7.22
N SER A 331 3.38 -3.02 6.51
CA SER A 331 3.42 -3.06 5.06
C SER A 331 3.93 -4.40 4.58
N VAL A 332 3.19 -5.05 3.71
CA VAL A 332 3.53 -6.36 3.15
C VAL A 332 4.11 -6.21 1.75
N PRO A 333 5.27 -6.82 1.44
CA PRO A 333 5.76 -6.90 0.06
C PRO A 333 4.75 -7.61 -0.86
N VAL A 334 4.58 -7.13 -2.10
CA VAL A 334 3.57 -7.69 -3.03
C VAL A 334 3.79 -9.17 -3.33
N ASP A 335 5.03 -9.63 -3.36
CA ASP A 335 5.39 -11.04 -3.55
C ASP A 335 5.01 -11.90 -2.35
N VAL A 336 5.22 -11.42 -1.13
CA VAL A 336 4.74 -12.11 0.09
C VAL A 336 3.22 -12.22 0.09
N ALA A 337 2.52 -11.11 -0.18
CA ALA A 337 1.05 -11.12 -0.24
C ALA A 337 0.53 -12.07 -1.33
N THR A 338 1.18 -12.10 -2.49
CA THR A 338 0.79 -12.98 -3.61
C THR A 338 1.06 -14.45 -3.31
N LYS A 339 2.22 -14.79 -2.72
CA LYS A 339 2.54 -16.15 -2.27
C LYS A 339 1.51 -16.64 -1.25
N LEU A 340 1.11 -15.79 -0.30
CA LEU A 340 0.05 -16.12 0.66
C LEU A 340 -1.32 -16.32 0.01
N ILE A 341 -1.68 -15.52 -1.00
CA ILE A 341 -2.91 -15.71 -1.78
C ILE A 341 -2.92 -17.07 -2.48
N VAL A 342 -1.80 -17.46 -3.10
CA VAL A 342 -1.65 -18.76 -3.76
C VAL A 342 -1.69 -19.91 -2.74
N LEU A 343 -0.97 -19.80 -1.63
CA LEU A 343 -0.98 -20.82 -0.57
C LEU A 343 -2.37 -20.97 0.08
N ALA A 344 -3.08 -19.87 0.32
CA ALA A 344 -4.45 -19.88 0.83
C ALA A 344 -5.40 -20.60 -0.14
N SER A 345 -5.28 -20.32 -1.46
CA SER A 345 -6.07 -20.99 -2.49
C SER A 345 -5.83 -22.49 -2.53
N TRP A 346 -4.57 -22.91 -2.50
CA TRP A 346 -4.15 -24.31 -2.51
C TRP A 346 -4.64 -25.04 -1.26
N SER A 347 -4.40 -24.46 -0.09
CA SER A 347 -4.80 -25.02 1.20
C SER A 347 -6.32 -25.26 1.26
N LYS A 348 -7.11 -24.22 0.94
CA LYS A 348 -8.58 -24.35 0.91
C LYS A 348 -9.05 -25.34 -0.15
N GLY A 349 -8.39 -25.34 -1.31
CA GLY A 349 -8.66 -26.24 -2.41
C GLY A 349 -8.30 -27.71 -2.16
N LEU A 350 -7.45 -27.99 -1.17
CA LEU A 350 -7.20 -29.33 -0.63
C LEU A 350 -8.22 -29.73 0.45
N GLY A 351 -9.14 -28.84 0.84
CA GLY A 351 -10.09 -29.06 1.91
C GLY A 351 -9.49 -28.89 3.31
N LEU A 352 -8.33 -28.23 3.43
CA LEU A 352 -7.76 -27.91 4.73
C LEU A 352 -8.56 -26.79 5.39
N GLN A 353 -8.79 -26.94 6.69
CA GLN A 353 -9.39 -25.94 7.55
C GLN A 353 -8.29 -25.35 8.43
N LEU A 354 -8.11 -24.03 8.37
CA LEU A 354 -7.04 -23.34 9.10
C LEU A 354 -7.49 -22.94 10.52
N SER A 355 -8.79 -22.76 10.70
CA SER A 355 -9.41 -22.32 11.96
C SER A 355 -10.79 -22.91 12.16
N ASP A 356 -11.29 -22.87 13.40
CA ASP A 356 -12.66 -23.33 13.73
C ASP A 356 -13.75 -22.33 13.30
N GLU A 357 -13.38 -21.25 12.60
CA GLU A 357 -14.28 -20.23 12.09
C GLU A 357 -15.11 -20.72 10.89
N GLN A 358 -16.27 -20.11 10.64
CA GLN A 358 -17.14 -20.45 9.50
C GLN A 358 -16.44 -20.22 8.14
N VAL A 359 -15.52 -19.26 8.08
CA VAL A 359 -14.70 -18.97 6.90
C VAL A 359 -13.27 -18.73 7.35
N ASP A 360 -12.32 -19.36 6.68
CA ASP A 360 -10.92 -19.13 6.96
C ASP A 360 -10.54 -17.71 6.52
N VAL A 361 -9.88 -16.98 7.41
CA VAL A 361 -9.34 -15.64 7.15
C VAL A 361 -7.83 -15.67 7.34
N VAL A 362 -7.08 -15.13 6.40
CA VAL A 362 -5.61 -15.04 6.48
C VAL A 362 -5.22 -13.57 6.50
N ASN A 363 -4.69 -13.09 7.63
CA ASN A 363 -4.07 -11.78 7.66
C ASN A 363 -2.71 -11.87 6.97
N ALA A 364 -2.61 -11.35 5.74
CA ALA A 364 -1.38 -11.34 4.95
C ALA A 364 -0.55 -10.11 5.29
N THR A 365 0.16 -10.19 6.42
CA THR A 365 0.92 -9.09 7.02
C THR A 365 2.32 -9.56 7.39
N VAL A 366 3.22 -8.65 7.72
CA VAL A 366 4.59 -9.00 8.18
C VAL A 366 4.77 -8.79 9.68
N GLY A 367 3.79 -8.15 10.34
CA GLY A 367 3.76 -7.95 11.76
C GLY A 367 4.55 -6.72 12.21
N THR A 368 4.28 -6.30 13.44
CA THR A 368 4.88 -5.11 14.07
C THR A 368 6.41 -5.21 14.19
N ASP A 369 6.94 -6.41 14.44
CA ASP A 369 8.37 -6.63 14.64
C ASP A 369 9.18 -6.55 13.33
N PHE A 370 8.54 -6.78 12.18
CA PHE A 370 9.16 -6.57 10.88
C PHE A 370 9.23 -5.07 10.53
N GLY A 371 8.20 -4.31 10.92
CA GLY A 371 8.07 -2.89 10.64
C GLY A 371 9.24 -2.05 11.18
N LEU A 372 9.72 -1.15 10.31
CA LEU A 372 10.60 -0.06 10.70
C LEU A 372 9.76 1.05 11.32
N ASN A 373 10.03 1.41 12.58
CA ASN A 373 9.39 2.61 13.13
C ASN A 373 10.00 3.89 12.53
N PHE A 374 9.30 5.01 12.65
CA PHE A 374 9.73 6.27 12.04
C PHE A 374 11.06 6.77 12.60
N SER A 375 11.38 6.47 13.86
CA SER A 375 12.67 6.81 14.46
C SER A 375 13.83 6.02 13.83
N GLU A 376 13.69 4.70 13.73
CA GLU A 376 14.65 3.80 13.11
C GLU A 376 14.85 4.14 11.62
N ALA A 377 13.75 4.37 10.90
CA ALA A 377 13.80 4.77 9.50
C ALA A 377 14.54 6.11 9.32
N ALA A 378 14.25 7.12 10.14
CA ALA A 378 14.96 8.40 10.10
C ALA A 378 16.44 8.26 10.44
N HIS A 379 16.78 7.43 11.43
CA HIS A 379 18.15 7.16 11.82
C HIS A 379 18.94 6.55 10.65
N LEU A 380 18.44 5.46 10.06
CA LEU A 380 19.08 4.79 8.92
C LEU A 380 19.19 5.73 7.72
N GLN A 381 18.12 6.48 7.43
CA GLN A 381 18.08 7.43 6.33
C GLN A 381 19.14 8.53 6.48
N HIS A 382 19.33 9.07 7.69
CA HIS A 382 20.33 10.09 7.97
C HIS A 382 21.75 9.53 7.98
N LYS A 383 21.99 8.45 8.74
CA LYS A 383 23.31 7.82 8.92
C LYS A 383 23.90 7.36 7.60
N HIS A 384 23.08 6.72 6.76
CA HIS A 384 23.51 6.14 5.49
C HIS A 384 23.25 7.03 4.27
N GLY A 385 22.69 8.23 4.45
CA GLY A 385 22.37 9.14 3.35
C GLY A 385 21.45 8.52 2.29
N VAL A 386 20.47 7.72 2.71
CA VAL A 386 19.65 6.87 1.83
C VAL A 386 18.97 7.67 0.72
N ASP A 387 18.44 8.86 1.05
CA ASP A 387 17.78 9.75 0.09
C ASP A 387 18.68 10.19 -1.09
N TYR A 388 20.00 10.17 -0.90
CA TYR A 388 20.99 10.56 -1.91
C TYR A 388 21.54 9.37 -2.70
N LYS A 389 21.26 8.13 -2.26
CA LYS A 389 21.60 6.91 -3.02
C LYS A 389 20.72 6.74 -4.26
N VAL A 390 19.51 7.32 -4.25
CA VAL A 390 18.57 7.30 -5.37
C VAL A 390 18.12 8.71 -5.74
N PRO A 391 18.97 9.52 -6.41
CA PRO A 391 18.64 10.90 -6.73
C PRO A 391 17.61 10.97 -7.86
N TYR A 392 16.39 11.40 -7.53
CA TYR A 392 15.28 11.51 -8.48
C TYR A 392 15.49 12.68 -9.46
N PRO A 393 15.16 12.50 -10.76
CA PRO A 393 15.14 13.60 -11.69
C PRO A 393 13.93 14.51 -11.45
N GLY A 394 14.09 15.78 -11.81
CA GLY A 394 13.02 16.75 -11.66
C GLY A 394 12.72 17.19 -10.22
N SER A 395 13.56 16.86 -9.23
CA SER A 395 13.35 17.31 -7.85
C SER A 395 13.30 18.84 -7.76
N LEU A 396 12.40 19.32 -6.89
CA LEU A 396 12.19 20.74 -6.61
C LEU A 396 13.27 21.29 -5.68
N ARG A 397 13.77 20.44 -4.77
CA ARG A 397 14.87 20.71 -3.84
C ARG A 397 15.45 19.37 -3.35
N PRO A 398 16.62 19.37 -2.67
CA PRO A 398 17.17 18.12 -2.14
C PRO A 398 16.22 17.45 -1.14
N PRO A 399 16.12 16.10 -1.18
CA PRO A 399 15.33 15.35 -0.22
C PRO A 399 15.85 15.57 1.21
N SER A 400 14.92 15.67 2.16
CA SER A 400 15.21 15.67 3.60
C SER A 400 13.85 15.70 4.33
N LEU A 401 13.11 14.61 4.17
CA LEU A 401 11.95 14.31 4.99
C LEU A 401 12.38 14.20 6.46
N ARG A 402 11.56 14.73 7.35
CA ARG A 402 11.71 14.70 8.80
C ARG A 402 10.36 14.40 9.43
N TYR A 403 10.41 13.77 10.59
CA TYR A 403 9.24 13.44 11.40
C TYR A 403 9.21 14.37 12.60
N GLU A 404 8.04 14.97 12.87
CA GLU A 404 7.86 15.91 13.98
C GLU A 404 6.65 15.49 14.83
N PRO A 405 6.86 14.92 16.03
CA PRO A 405 5.76 14.45 16.86
C PRO A 405 4.94 15.59 17.48
N CYS A 406 5.53 16.76 17.73
CA CYS A 406 4.80 17.88 18.32
C CYS A 406 3.89 18.56 17.28
N PRO A 407 2.55 18.54 17.43
CA PRO A 407 1.64 19.08 16.42
C PRO A 407 1.81 20.59 16.19
N VAL A 408 2.12 21.34 17.25
CA VAL A 408 2.33 22.80 17.18
C VAL A 408 3.60 23.11 16.40
N LEU A 409 4.71 22.44 16.73
CA LEU A 409 5.97 22.63 16.02
C LEU A 409 5.86 22.15 14.57
N TYR A 410 5.19 21.02 14.33
CA TYR A 410 4.86 20.54 12.99
C TYR A 410 4.09 21.59 12.19
N ALA A 411 3.05 22.22 12.76
CA ALA A 411 2.25 23.22 12.06
C ALA A 411 3.10 24.44 11.63
N LEU A 412 4.00 24.91 12.50
CA LEU A 412 4.95 25.99 12.19
C LEU A 412 5.94 25.59 11.08
N LEU A 413 6.51 24.38 11.18
CA LEU A 413 7.46 23.85 10.20
C LEU A 413 6.78 23.58 8.85
N HIS A 414 5.57 23.04 8.85
CA HIS A 414 4.74 22.83 7.67
C HIS A 414 4.42 24.16 6.98
N PHE A 415 3.96 25.16 7.74
CA PHE A 415 3.69 26.49 7.22
C PHE A 415 4.91 27.07 6.50
N TYR A 416 6.08 27.04 7.12
CA TYR A 416 7.30 27.59 6.54
C TYR A 416 7.85 26.75 5.37
N HIS A 417 8.04 25.44 5.57
CA HIS A 417 8.72 24.59 4.59
C HIS A 417 7.84 24.17 3.41
N HIS A 418 6.52 24.18 3.57
CA HIS A 418 5.59 23.80 2.51
C HIS A 418 4.86 25.02 1.95
N LEU A 419 4.12 25.78 2.77
CA LEU A 419 3.23 26.83 2.26
C LEU A 419 3.97 28.09 1.82
N VAL A 420 4.84 28.65 2.68
CA VAL A 420 5.63 29.85 2.34
C VAL A 420 6.57 29.54 1.17
N PHE A 421 7.24 28.38 1.21
CA PHE A 421 8.08 27.94 0.11
C PHE A 421 7.31 27.84 -1.22
N ALA A 422 6.12 27.22 -1.21
CA ALA A 422 5.29 27.10 -2.40
C ALA A 422 4.83 28.45 -2.94
N PHE A 423 4.46 29.37 -2.05
CA PHE A 423 4.06 30.72 -2.42
C PHE A 423 5.20 31.45 -3.12
N VAL A 424 6.42 31.40 -2.57
CA VAL A 424 7.60 32.02 -3.19
C VAL A 424 7.90 31.39 -4.55
N VAL A 425 7.85 30.05 -4.66
CA VAL A 425 8.06 29.35 -5.93
C VAL A 425 7.02 29.77 -6.98
N ASP A 426 5.74 29.86 -6.61
CA ASP A 426 4.68 30.26 -7.53
C ASP A 426 4.73 31.74 -7.89
N LEU A 427 5.17 32.61 -6.97
CA LEU A 427 5.41 34.03 -7.24
C LEU A 427 6.53 34.21 -8.25
N LEU A 428 7.66 33.50 -8.07
CA LEU A 428 8.77 33.50 -9.02
C LEU A 428 8.35 32.93 -10.38
N ALA A 429 7.57 31.84 -10.39
CA ALA A 429 7.04 31.28 -11.62
C ALA A 429 6.21 32.32 -12.39
N ARG A 430 5.30 33.04 -11.71
CA ARG A 430 4.52 34.12 -12.33
C ARG A 430 5.39 35.25 -12.85
N ALA A 431 6.40 35.68 -12.08
CA ALA A 431 7.34 36.72 -12.50
C ALA A 431 8.15 36.32 -13.74
N LEU A 432 8.41 35.02 -13.92
CA LEU A 432 9.09 34.45 -15.09
C LEU A 432 8.12 34.05 -16.22
N GLY A 433 6.85 34.45 -16.17
CA GLY A 433 5.84 34.10 -17.18
C GLY A 433 5.44 32.62 -17.19
N GLN A 434 5.81 31.85 -16.15
CA GLN A 434 5.47 30.44 -16.00
C GLN A 434 4.18 30.24 -15.20
N LYS A 435 3.50 29.12 -15.45
CA LYS A 435 2.27 28.76 -14.73
C LYS A 435 2.59 28.34 -13.28
N PRO A 436 1.99 28.95 -12.26
CA PRO A 436 2.16 28.54 -10.86
C PRO A 436 1.54 27.15 -10.63
N ARG A 437 2.24 26.28 -9.90
CA ARG A 437 1.85 24.88 -9.65
C ARG A 437 2.13 24.39 -8.23
N ALA A 438 3.03 25.04 -7.49
CA ALA A 438 3.53 24.56 -6.20
C ALA A 438 2.43 24.53 -5.13
N LEU A 439 1.63 25.60 -4.99
CA LEU A 439 0.53 25.62 -4.00
C LEU A 439 -0.52 24.55 -4.31
N GLY A 440 -0.84 24.33 -5.58
CA GLY A 440 -1.74 23.27 -6.02
C GLY A 440 -1.20 21.87 -5.69
N LEU A 441 0.11 21.66 -5.83
CA LEU A 441 0.78 20.42 -5.46
C LEU A 441 0.70 20.17 -3.94
N TYR A 442 0.99 21.19 -3.12
CA TYR A 442 0.89 21.05 -1.66
C TYR A 442 -0.53 20.84 -1.15
N ARG A 443 -1.53 21.46 -1.79
CA ARG A 443 -2.94 21.17 -1.49
C ARG A 443 -3.27 19.69 -1.70
N LYS A 444 -2.85 19.12 -2.84
CA LYS A 444 -3.05 17.68 -3.11
C LYS A 444 -2.34 16.80 -2.08
N LEU A 445 -1.11 17.18 -1.69
CA LEU A 445 -0.36 16.47 -0.66
C LEU A 445 -1.10 16.50 0.69
N ALA A 446 -1.61 17.66 1.10
CA ALA A 446 -2.35 17.80 2.36
C ALA A 446 -3.62 16.94 2.37
N ILE A 447 -4.40 16.91 1.27
CA ILE A 447 -5.58 16.05 1.13
C ILE A 447 -5.18 14.57 1.24
N GLY A 448 -4.10 14.15 0.57
CA GLY A 448 -3.58 12.79 0.67
C GLY A 448 -3.18 12.41 2.10
N MET A 449 -2.44 13.29 2.79
CA MET A 449 -2.03 13.07 4.18
C MET A 449 -3.22 12.98 5.15
N GLN A 450 -4.26 13.79 4.93
CA GLN A 450 -5.48 13.73 5.73
C GLN A 450 -6.22 12.39 5.54
N SER A 451 -6.24 11.85 4.32
CA SER A 451 -6.89 10.57 4.02
C SER A 451 -6.24 9.37 4.71
N ILE A 452 -4.93 9.43 4.98
CA ILE A 452 -4.19 8.35 5.66
C ILE A 452 -4.10 8.54 7.17
N ALA A 453 -4.42 9.73 7.70
CA ALA A 453 -4.31 10.04 9.13
C ALA A 453 -4.95 9.01 10.07
N PRO A 454 -6.13 8.41 9.77
CA PRO A 454 -6.72 7.37 10.64
C PRO A 454 -5.90 6.07 10.75
N PHE A 455 -4.99 5.84 9.81
CA PHE A 455 -4.08 4.71 9.77
C PHE A 455 -2.71 5.02 10.40
N MET A 456 -2.45 6.27 10.79
CA MET A 456 -1.22 6.69 11.46
C MET A 456 -1.29 6.37 12.97
N ARG A 457 -1.58 5.10 13.28
CA ARG A 457 -1.51 4.49 14.60
C ARG A 457 -1.04 3.05 14.46
N GLU A 458 -0.62 2.45 15.58
CA GLU A 458 -0.19 1.05 15.59
C GLU A 458 -1.39 0.09 15.51
N PHE A 459 -1.23 -0.97 14.72
CA PHE A 459 -2.19 -2.06 14.58
C PHE A 459 -1.46 -3.37 14.82
N THR A 460 -2.02 -4.22 15.68
CA THR A 460 -1.51 -5.58 15.91
C THR A 460 -2.39 -6.56 15.13
N PHE A 461 -1.79 -7.31 14.21
CA PHE A 461 -2.48 -8.35 13.43
C PHE A 461 -2.11 -9.73 13.96
N ILE A 462 -3.12 -10.57 14.24
CA ILE A 462 -2.90 -12.00 14.50
C ILE A 462 -2.68 -12.71 13.17
N MET A 463 -1.63 -13.53 13.08
CA MET A 463 -1.16 -14.18 11.85
C MET A 463 -1.05 -15.70 12.02
N LYS A 464 -2.01 -16.32 12.72
CA LYS A 464 -1.97 -17.77 13.01
C LYS A 464 -2.13 -18.55 11.72
N ASN A 465 -3.16 -18.25 10.93
CA ASN A 465 -3.48 -18.93 9.67
C ASN A 465 -2.39 -18.66 8.62
N GLN A 466 -1.86 -17.42 8.56
CA GLN A 466 -0.66 -17.14 7.75
C GLN A 466 0.53 -18.02 8.14
N ARG A 467 0.78 -18.23 9.44
CA ARG A 467 1.89 -19.08 9.90
C ARG A 467 1.65 -20.53 9.51
N THR A 468 0.44 -21.06 9.74
CA THR A 468 0.07 -22.41 9.33
C THR A 468 0.27 -22.62 7.84
N LEU A 469 -0.10 -21.67 6.97
CA LEU A 469 0.19 -21.79 5.53
C LEU A 469 1.68 -21.91 5.22
N GLN A 470 2.55 -21.21 5.96
CA GLN A 470 4.01 -21.31 5.79
C GLN A 470 4.57 -22.64 6.28
N GLU A 471 4.01 -23.20 7.34
CA GLU A 471 4.38 -24.49 7.91
C GLU A 471 4.03 -25.63 6.94
N MET A 472 2.91 -25.51 6.23
CA MET A 472 2.37 -26.56 5.36
C MET A 472 2.92 -26.57 3.92
N ILE A 473 3.80 -25.64 3.53
CA ILE A 473 4.33 -25.55 2.15
C ILE A 473 4.99 -26.88 1.75
N HIS A 474 4.61 -27.45 0.60
CA HIS A 474 5.22 -28.68 0.09
C HIS A 474 6.74 -28.49 -0.17
N PRO A 475 7.61 -29.47 0.11
CA PRO A 475 9.06 -29.32 -0.08
C PRO A 475 9.50 -28.87 -1.47
N SER A 476 8.84 -29.33 -2.54
CA SER A 476 9.14 -28.92 -3.92
C SER A 476 8.81 -27.44 -4.21
N ASP A 477 7.87 -26.85 -3.47
CA ASP A 477 7.41 -25.48 -3.70
C ASP A 477 8.25 -24.45 -2.96
N LEU A 478 9.06 -24.86 -1.97
CA LEU A 478 9.87 -23.97 -1.14
C LEU A 478 10.74 -23.03 -1.97
N LYS A 479 11.27 -23.49 -3.11
CA LYS A 479 12.09 -22.65 -4.00
C LYS A 479 11.35 -21.43 -4.54
N THR A 480 10.02 -21.50 -4.69
CA THR A 480 9.22 -20.43 -5.32
C THR A 480 8.29 -19.73 -4.35
N LEU A 481 7.68 -20.47 -3.42
CA LEU A 481 6.65 -19.96 -2.51
C LEU A 481 7.17 -19.69 -1.11
N ASP A 482 8.40 -20.07 -0.77
CA ASP A 482 8.97 -19.67 0.50
C ASP A 482 9.32 -18.18 0.51
N PHE A 483 9.15 -17.58 1.67
CA PHE A 483 9.48 -16.18 1.93
C PHE A 483 10.02 -15.98 3.34
N LEU A 484 10.51 -17.03 4.01
CA LEU A 484 11.13 -16.93 5.33
C LEU A 484 12.33 -15.96 5.37
N GLU A 485 12.94 -15.67 4.22
CA GLU A 485 14.03 -14.69 4.11
C GLU A 485 13.65 -13.30 4.64
N ILE A 486 12.36 -12.94 4.63
CA ILE A 486 11.91 -11.64 5.15
C ILE A 486 12.19 -11.52 6.66
N TYR A 487 12.17 -12.63 7.41
CA TYR A 487 12.49 -12.62 8.85
C TYR A 487 13.96 -12.29 9.14
N ASN A 488 14.82 -12.33 8.12
CA ASN A 488 16.23 -11.92 8.20
C ASN A 488 16.41 -10.43 7.88
N GLY A 489 15.35 -9.72 7.48
CA GLY A 489 15.44 -8.33 7.00
C GLY A 489 16.03 -7.32 7.99
N ARG A 490 16.16 -7.70 9.27
CA ARG A 490 16.72 -6.89 10.36
C ARG A 490 18.06 -7.44 10.90
N ASP A 491 18.73 -8.32 10.16
CA ASP A 491 20.01 -8.89 10.61
C ASP A 491 21.16 -7.89 10.60
N SER A 492 21.10 -6.89 9.72
CA SER A 492 22.06 -5.80 9.66
C SER A 492 21.43 -4.49 9.18
N GLU A 493 22.05 -3.36 9.54
CA GLU A 493 21.64 -2.06 9.00
C GLU A 493 21.84 -2.01 7.48
N GLU A 494 22.87 -2.67 6.95
CA GLU A 494 23.14 -2.73 5.50
C GLU A 494 21.98 -3.37 4.74
N GLN A 495 21.40 -4.44 5.27
CA GLN A 495 20.27 -5.13 4.65
C GLN A 495 18.98 -4.29 4.71
N MET A 496 18.74 -3.63 5.84
CA MET A 496 17.62 -2.70 5.99
C MET A 496 17.74 -1.52 5.01
N VAL A 497 18.94 -0.94 4.90
CA VAL A 497 19.25 0.15 3.97
C VAL A 497 19.14 -0.32 2.52
N ALA A 498 19.63 -1.51 2.18
CA ALA A 498 19.49 -2.09 0.84
C ALA A 498 18.01 -2.24 0.46
N THR A 499 17.18 -2.70 1.40
CA THR A 499 15.73 -2.81 1.20
C THR A 499 15.10 -1.44 0.94
N MET A 500 15.43 -0.42 1.74
CA MET A 500 14.95 0.96 1.53
C MET A 500 15.37 1.50 0.15
N VAL A 501 16.64 1.33 -0.23
CA VAL A 501 17.16 1.77 -1.53
C VAL A 501 16.47 1.05 -2.69
N ASN A 502 16.25 -0.26 -2.57
CA ASN A 502 15.56 -1.05 -3.59
C ASN A 502 14.11 -0.59 -3.78
N GLN A 503 13.39 -0.30 -2.69
CA GLN A 503 12.04 0.28 -2.75
C GLN A 503 12.05 1.63 -3.48
N MET A 504 12.96 2.54 -3.12
CA MET A 504 13.09 3.86 -3.73
C MET A 504 13.47 3.79 -5.21
N ARG A 505 14.40 2.91 -5.58
CA ARG A 505 14.82 2.67 -6.96
C ARG A 505 13.70 2.03 -7.78
N GLY A 506 12.95 1.11 -7.19
CA GLY A 506 11.80 0.46 -7.80
C GLY A 506 10.72 1.45 -8.23
N VAL A 507 10.34 2.36 -7.34
CA VAL A 507 9.38 3.44 -7.66
C VAL A 507 9.88 4.32 -8.81
N LEU A 508 11.17 4.64 -8.85
CA LEU A 508 11.76 5.45 -9.93
C LEU A 508 11.66 4.73 -11.29
N LEU A 509 12.13 3.48 -11.34
CA LEU A 509 12.26 2.72 -12.58
C LEU A 509 10.90 2.25 -13.12
N TYR A 510 10.06 1.69 -12.26
CA TYR A 510 8.89 0.94 -12.70
C TYR A 510 7.60 1.77 -12.67
N THR A 511 7.49 2.71 -11.70
CA THR A 511 6.31 3.58 -11.60
C THR A 511 6.50 4.89 -12.35
N LEU A 512 7.61 5.59 -12.12
CA LEU A 512 7.88 6.88 -12.79
C LEU A 512 8.44 6.70 -14.20
N LYS A 513 8.98 5.52 -14.53
CA LYS A 513 9.66 5.23 -15.81
C LYS A 513 10.78 6.24 -16.08
N GLU A 514 11.49 6.64 -15.03
CA GLU A 514 12.57 7.61 -15.06
C GLU A 514 13.93 6.90 -15.02
N GLU A 515 14.93 7.46 -15.70
CA GLU A 515 16.30 6.92 -15.75
C GLU A 515 16.95 6.97 -14.35
N PHE A 516 17.50 5.84 -13.91
CA PHE A 516 18.35 5.79 -12.72
C PHE A 516 19.79 6.20 -13.07
N ASN A 517 20.10 7.49 -12.87
CA ASN A 517 21.42 8.05 -13.14
C ASN A 517 21.93 8.89 -11.95
N VAL A 518 22.79 8.27 -11.14
CA VAL A 518 23.27 8.87 -9.89
C VAL A 518 24.10 10.12 -10.15
N GLU A 519 25.04 10.07 -11.10
CA GLU A 519 25.98 11.16 -11.34
C GLU A 519 25.27 12.43 -11.82
N LYS A 520 24.43 12.29 -12.86
CA LYS A 520 23.68 13.37 -13.48
C LYS A 520 22.73 14.03 -12.47
N ASN A 521 21.96 13.24 -11.73
CA ASN A 521 20.95 13.77 -10.82
C ASN A 521 21.56 14.32 -9.53
N SER A 522 22.68 13.76 -9.05
CA SER A 522 23.40 14.28 -7.88
C SER A 522 23.96 15.68 -8.09
N ALA A 523 24.48 15.98 -9.30
CA ALA A 523 24.97 17.32 -9.62
C ALA A 523 23.84 18.37 -9.53
N ARG A 524 22.65 18.03 -10.03
CA ARG A 524 21.45 18.88 -9.91
C ARG A 524 21.06 19.07 -8.45
N LEU A 525 21.03 18.01 -7.63
CA LEU A 525 20.71 18.13 -6.20
C LEU A 525 21.69 19.06 -5.47
N ARG A 526 22.99 18.99 -5.77
CA ARG A 526 23.99 19.92 -5.18
C ARG A 526 23.68 21.38 -5.52
N ARG A 527 23.32 21.69 -6.77
CA ARG A 527 22.92 23.05 -7.18
C ARG A 527 21.65 23.50 -6.47
N LEU A 528 20.63 22.63 -6.39
CA LEU A 528 19.41 22.93 -5.65
C LEU A 528 19.66 23.13 -4.15
N GLY A 529 20.69 22.49 -3.59
CA GLY A 529 21.14 22.74 -2.22
C GLY A 529 21.63 24.17 -1.99
N TRP A 530 22.38 24.75 -2.95
CA TRP A 530 22.78 26.15 -2.90
C TRP A 530 21.59 27.10 -3.03
N VAL A 531 20.67 26.83 -3.95
CA VAL A 531 19.43 27.60 -4.12
C VAL A 531 18.62 27.59 -2.81
N LEU A 532 18.49 26.43 -2.18
CA LEU A 532 17.75 26.30 -0.92
C LEU A 532 18.43 27.04 0.24
N ARG A 533 19.77 27.01 0.32
CA ARG A 533 20.52 27.82 1.29
C ARG A 533 20.27 29.31 1.10
N ALA A 534 20.35 29.80 -0.14
CA ALA A 534 20.06 31.20 -0.46
C ALA A 534 18.62 31.58 -0.09
N TYR A 535 17.64 30.72 -0.40
CA TYR A 535 16.25 30.90 0.04
C TYR A 535 16.15 31.06 1.56
N HIS A 536 16.76 30.17 2.34
CA HIS A 536 16.72 30.26 3.79
C HIS A 536 17.40 31.52 4.32
N SER A 537 18.53 31.94 3.73
CA SER A 537 19.20 33.20 4.09
C SER A 537 18.32 34.42 3.83
N VAL A 538 17.68 34.51 2.66
CA VAL A 538 16.75 35.60 2.33
C VAL A 538 15.56 35.62 3.28
N MET A 539 14.94 34.47 3.54
CA MET A 539 13.81 34.37 4.47
C MET A 539 14.19 34.77 5.90
N ALA A 540 15.40 34.41 6.35
CA ALA A 540 15.90 34.83 7.66
C ALA A 540 16.09 36.35 7.73
N LEU A 541 16.68 36.96 6.70
CA LEU A 541 16.83 38.42 6.61
C LEU A 541 15.47 39.14 6.65
N LEU A 542 14.49 38.65 5.90
CA LEU A 542 13.12 39.19 5.91
C LEU A 542 12.48 39.08 7.30
N PHE A 543 12.64 37.93 7.96
CA PHE A 543 12.13 37.74 9.31
C PHE A 543 12.74 38.72 10.32
N PHE A 544 14.07 38.86 10.33
CA PHE A 544 14.75 39.82 11.22
C PHE A 544 14.37 41.27 10.90
N GLY A 545 14.18 41.62 9.62
CA GLY A 545 13.69 42.92 9.20
C GLY A 545 12.28 43.22 9.74
N ILE A 546 11.35 42.26 9.62
CA ILE A 546 9.98 42.39 10.17
C ILE A 546 10.02 42.55 11.68
N VAL A 547 10.83 41.76 12.38
CA VAL A 547 10.99 41.86 13.84
C VAL A 547 11.54 43.22 14.24
N ALA A 548 12.52 43.77 13.50
CA ALA A 548 13.07 45.10 13.76
C ALA A 548 12.03 46.22 13.55
N VAL A 549 11.21 46.12 12.51
CA VAL A 549 10.11 47.06 12.25
C VAL A 549 9.05 46.99 13.34
N LEU A 550 8.60 45.78 13.71
CA LEU A 550 7.64 45.59 14.79
C LEU A 550 8.16 46.10 16.13
N TYR A 551 9.43 45.85 16.43
CA TYR A 551 10.08 46.39 17.62
C TYR A 551 10.04 47.92 17.64
N LYS A 552 10.36 48.56 16.50
CA LYS A 552 10.28 50.01 16.35
C LYS A 552 8.83 50.51 16.53
N VAL A 553 7.85 49.89 15.89
CA VAL A 553 6.44 50.31 16.04
C VAL A 553 5.98 50.19 17.49
N ILE A 554 6.31 49.09 18.17
CA ILE A 554 5.95 48.87 19.57
C ILE A 554 6.66 49.89 20.48
N SER A 555 7.95 50.16 20.27
CA SER A 555 8.69 51.12 21.07
C SER A 555 8.10 52.54 20.92
N TYR A 556 7.76 52.95 19.70
CA TYR A 556 7.10 54.24 19.45
C TYR A 556 5.69 54.31 20.05
N SER A 557 4.92 53.22 20.05
CA SER A 557 3.60 53.16 20.69
C SER A 557 3.65 53.16 22.22
N GLY A 558 4.71 52.60 22.81
CA GLY A 558 4.96 52.62 24.26
C GLY A 558 5.39 54.00 24.76
N ASP A 559 6.09 54.77 23.92
CA ASP A 559 6.39 56.17 24.20
C ASP A 559 5.14 57.04 24.06
N ALA A 560 4.24 56.77 23.11
CA ALA A 560 2.96 57.48 22.99
C ALA A 560 2.00 57.23 24.18
N ALA A 561 2.02 56.03 24.78
CA ALA A 561 1.22 55.71 25.97
C ALA A 561 1.76 56.29 27.29
N ARG A 562 2.93 56.96 27.27
CA ARG A 562 3.45 57.73 28.42
C ARG A 562 3.06 59.22 28.38
N TRP A 563 2.37 59.66 27.33
CA TRP A 563 1.89 61.04 27.14
C TRP A 563 0.36 61.19 27.26
N THR A 564 -0.32 60.17 27.77
CA THR A 564 -1.71 60.18 28.24
C THR A 564 -1.72 59.68 29.68
#